data_AF-A0A2N3E740-F1
#
_entry.id   AF-A0A2N3E740-F1
#
_cell.length_a   1.000
_cell.length_b   1.000
_cell.length_c   1.000
_cell.angle_alpha   90.00
_cell.angle_beta   90.00
_cell.angle_gamma   90.00
#
_symmetry.space_group_name_H-M   'P 1'
#
loop_
_entity.id
_entity.type
_entity.pdbx_description
1 polymer ?
#
loop_
_entity_poly.entity_id
_entity_poly.type
_entity_poly.pdbx_seq_one_letter_code
_entity_poly.pdbx_strand_id
1 'polypeptide(L)'
;IAPADLMPHELRRYDRHRQTIFLSELLDQPGRSFQLAYQLGYFEQSRVIEDIVESSGLESEEAQRLCRVALANYFAAAMLMPYAAFHKTAETARYDIRLLGRRFGTSFEQVCHRLTTLQRPGARGIPFFLIRVDNAGNVSKRFSAAGFHFARFGGTCPRWNVHDAFRVPGEVYTQVVQMEDGTRYFSIARTVSRAGSGIGVPGDQYVVGLGCEIAHARKIVYSQGYDLDDERAAMPIGVNCRLCERLDCSQRAFPPLKHRLTVEDHVRGISPFGVPVRDA
;
A
#
# COMPACT_ATOMS: atom_id res chain seq x y z
N ILE A 1 -14.76 -7.19 -24.70
CA ILE A 1 -13.97 -8.07 -23.82
C ILE A 1 -13.40 -9.18 -24.69
N ALA A 2 -12.12 -9.49 -24.53
CA ALA A 2 -11.45 -10.53 -25.31
C ALA A 2 -11.15 -11.74 -24.41
N PRO A 3 -11.32 -12.96 -24.96
CA PRO A 3 -10.89 -14.21 -24.32
C PRO A 3 -9.42 -14.20 -23.86
N ALA A 4 -9.12 -14.89 -22.76
CA ALA A 4 -7.79 -14.90 -22.16
C ALA A 4 -6.73 -15.56 -23.05
N ASP A 5 -7.10 -16.54 -23.87
CA ASP A 5 -6.24 -17.21 -24.85
C ASP A 5 -5.81 -16.28 -26.00
N LEU A 6 -6.64 -15.29 -26.35
CA LEU A 6 -6.30 -14.24 -27.32
C LEU A 6 -5.48 -13.09 -26.72
N MET A 7 -5.40 -13.00 -25.38
CA MET A 7 -4.64 -12.00 -24.64
C MET A 7 -3.82 -12.63 -23.48
N PRO A 8 -2.94 -13.62 -23.73
CA PRO A 8 -2.34 -14.44 -22.67
C PRO A 8 -1.39 -13.66 -21.75
N HIS A 9 -0.88 -12.52 -22.19
CA HIS A 9 0.09 -11.69 -21.46
C HIS A 9 -0.33 -10.22 -21.35
N GLU A 10 -1.58 -9.90 -21.71
CA GLU A 10 -2.07 -8.54 -21.80
C GLU A 10 -3.40 -8.41 -21.06
N LEU A 11 -3.53 -7.39 -20.21
CA LEU A 11 -4.82 -7.06 -19.59
C LEU A 11 -5.60 -6.02 -20.40
N ARG A 12 -4.90 -5.21 -21.19
CA ARG A 12 -5.45 -4.15 -22.03
C ARG A 12 -4.59 -3.98 -23.27
N ARG A 13 -5.23 -3.90 -24.43
CA ARG A 13 -4.59 -3.57 -25.71
C ARG A 13 -5.44 -2.57 -26.47
N TYR A 14 -4.82 -1.49 -26.95
CA TYR A 14 -5.47 -0.55 -27.84
C TYR A 14 -4.96 -0.75 -29.27
N ASP A 15 -5.85 -1.10 -30.18
CA ASP A 15 -5.56 -1.16 -31.61
C ASP A 15 -5.81 0.22 -32.24
N ARG A 16 -4.73 0.87 -32.68
CA ARG A 16 -4.77 2.20 -33.29
C ARG A 16 -5.47 2.21 -34.65
N HIS A 17 -5.34 1.15 -35.44
CA HIS A 17 -5.93 1.09 -36.78
C HIS A 17 -7.44 0.90 -36.71
N ARG A 18 -7.91 0.07 -35.76
CA ARG A 18 -9.34 -0.20 -35.55
C ARG A 18 -9.99 0.72 -34.53
N GLN A 19 -9.23 1.62 -33.90
CA GLN A 19 -9.65 2.46 -32.78
C GLN A 19 -10.43 1.67 -31.70
N THR A 20 -9.99 0.44 -31.45
CA THR A 20 -10.70 -0.52 -30.59
C THR A 20 -9.84 -0.87 -29.38
N ILE A 21 -10.44 -0.81 -28.19
CA ILE A 21 -9.81 -1.28 -26.96
C ILE A 21 -10.27 -2.70 -26.62
N PHE A 22 -9.30 -3.60 -26.51
CA PHE A 22 -9.48 -4.95 -26.03
C PHE A 22 -9.11 -5.00 -24.54
N LEU A 23 -9.98 -5.61 -23.75
CA LEU A 23 -9.78 -5.86 -22.31
C LEU A 23 -9.87 -7.36 -22.09
N SER A 24 -8.90 -7.91 -21.37
CA SER A 24 -8.89 -9.33 -21.01
C SER A 24 -10.07 -9.68 -20.12
N GLU A 25 -10.69 -10.84 -20.36
CA GLU A 25 -11.76 -11.36 -19.52
C GLU A 25 -11.32 -11.67 -18.09
N LEU A 26 -10.00 -11.85 -17.86
CA LEU A 26 -9.39 -12.04 -16.53
C LEU A 26 -9.60 -10.83 -15.62
N LEU A 27 -9.87 -9.64 -16.17
CA LEU A 27 -10.18 -8.46 -15.40
C LEU A 27 -11.57 -8.56 -14.77
N ASP A 28 -11.64 -8.27 -13.48
CA ASP A 28 -12.88 -7.98 -12.79
C ASP A 28 -13.48 -6.63 -13.24
N GLN A 29 -14.70 -6.34 -12.82
CA GLN A 29 -15.39 -5.13 -13.24
C GLN A 29 -14.64 -3.83 -12.84
N PRO A 30 -14.15 -3.66 -11.60
CA PRO A 30 -13.29 -2.53 -11.24
C PRO A 30 -12.03 -2.43 -12.10
N GLY A 31 -11.38 -3.55 -12.42
CA GLY A 31 -10.23 -3.61 -13.30
C GLY A 31 -10.56 -3.09 -14.70
N ARG A 32 -11.66 -3.53 -15.30
CA ARG A 32 -12.13 -3.09 -16.63
C ARG A 32 -12.37 -1.59 -16.67
N SER A 33 -13.14 -1.06 -15.72
CA SER A 33 -13.41 0.38 -15.62
C SER A 33 -12.13 1.20 -15.48
N PHE A 34 -11.17 0.71 -14.69
CA PHE A 34 -9.88 1.36 -14.51
C PHE A 34 -9.02 1.36 -15.77
N GLN A 35 -8.98 0.25 -16.51
CA GLN A 35 -8.25 0.17 -17.78
C GLN A 35 -8.82 1.11 -18.84
N LEU A 36 -10.14 1.29 -18.89
CA LEU A 36 -10.79 2.28 -19.77
C LEU A 36 -10.46 3.71 -19.34
N ALA A 37 -10.60 4.02 -18.05
CA ALA A 37 -10.30 5.35 -17.52
C ALA A 37 -8.82 5.73 -17.73
N TYR A 38 -7.91 4.75 -17.60
CA TYR A 38 -6.50 4.92 -17.96
C TYR A 38 -6.35 5.32 -19.43
N GLN A 39 -6.98 4.56 -20.33
CA GLN A 39 -6.80 4.80 -21.77
C GLN A 39 -7.36 6.15 -22.19
N LEU A 40 -8.50 6.53 -21.61
CA LEU A 40 -9.09 7.86 -21.81
C LEU A 40 -8.14 8.96 -21.31
N GLY A 41 -7.59 8.81 -20.09
CA GLY A 41 -6.62 9.76 -19.56
C GLY A 41 -5.38 9.90 -20.44
N TYR A 42 -4.88 8.78 -20.95
CA TYR A 42 -3.74 8.77 -21.85
C TYR A 42 -4.00 9.54 -23.16
N PHE A 43 -5.24 9.51 -23.69
CA PHE A 43 -5.59 10.28 -24.89
C PHE A 43 -5.89 11.74 -24.57
N GLU A 44 -6.87 11.98 -23.70
CA GLU A 44 -7.45 13.29 -23.45
C GLU A 44 -6.53 14.21 -22.64
N GLN A 45 -5.66 13.64 -21.80
CA GLN A 45 -4.75 14.41 -20.93
C GLN A 45 -3.29 14.29 -21.35
N SER A 46 -3.02 13.78 -22.57
CA SER A 46 -1.67 13.60 -23.10
C SER A 46 -0.80 14.85 -22.91
N ARG A 47 -1.26 16.02 -23.36
CA ARG A 47 -0.53 17.29 -23.22
C ARG A 47 -0.22 17.64 -21.76
N VAL A 48 -1.21 17.57 -20.87
CA VAL A 48 -1.03 17.88 -19.44
C VAL A 48 -0.04 16.90 -18.79
N ILE A 49 -0.10 15.63 -19.17
CA ILE A 49 0.83 14.60 -18.69
C ILE A 49 2.26 14.90 -19.17
N GLU A 50 2.45 15.25 -20.45
CA GLU A 50 3.77 15.61 -20.98
C GLU A 50 4.32 16.87 -20.29
N ASP A 51 3.52 17.92 -20.11
CA ASP A 51 3.94 19.14 -19.41
C ASP A 51 4.48 18.83 -17.99
N ILE A 52 3.80 17.92 -17.27
CA ILE A 52 4.26 17.46 -15.93
C ILE A 52 5.55 16.64 -16.05
N VAL A 53 5.67 15.75 -17.04
CA VAL A 53 6.85 14.91 -17.25
C VAL A 53 8.07 15.76 -17.61
N GLU A 54 7.93 16.75 -18.49
CA GLU A 54 9.00 17.67 -18.87
C GLU A 54 9.48 18.51 -17.68
N SER A 55 8.55 18.96 -16.83
CA SER A 55 8.88 19.72 -15.62
C SER A 55 9.44 18.88 -14.46
N SER A 56 9.46 17.54 -14.58
CA SER A 56 9.82 16.64 -13.47
C SER A 56 11.33 16.54 -13.19
N GLY A 57 12.18 16.95 -14.14
CA GLY A 57 13.63 16.80 -14.05
C GLY A 57 14.14 15.35 -14.19
N LEU A 58 13.31 14.42 -14.69
CA LEU A 58 13.71 13.04 -14.96
C LEU A 58 14.59 12.96 -16.23
N GLU A 59 15.79 12.40 -16.09
CA GLU A 59 16.79 12.34 -17.16
C GLU A 59 16.60 11.15 -18.12
N SER A 60 16.22 9.98 -17.61
CA SER A 60 16.07 8.75 -18.41
C SER A 60 14.72 8.70 -19.14
N GLU A 61 14.74 8.29 -20.41
CA GLU A 61 13.53 8.10 -21.20
C GLU A 61 12.61 7.04 -20.59
N GLU A 62 13.17 5.96 -20.04
CA GLU A 62 12.44 4.92 -19.32
C GLU A 62 11.75 5.49 -18.08
N ALA A 63 12.44 6.33 -17.30
CA ALA A 63 11.86 6.99 -16.15
C ALA A 63 10.70 7.93 -16.54
N GLN A 64 10.86 8.69 -17.62
CA GLN A 64 9.80 9.54 -18.17
C GLN A 64 8.60 8.71 -18.66
N ARG A 65 8.82 7.60 -19.36
CA ARG A 65 7.76 6.67 -19.79
C ARG A 65 7.01 6.08 -18.59
N LEU A 66 7.72 5.69 -17.54
CA LEU A 66 7.10 5.23 -16.28
C LEU A 66 6.31 6.34 -15.59
N CYS A 67 6.80 7.58 -15.61
CA CYS A 67 6.10 8.74 -15.09
C CYS A 67 4.76 8.98 -15.81
N ARG A 68 4.74 8.92 -17.16
CA ARG A 68 3.50 9.00 -17.96
C ARG A 68 2.48 7.95 -17.55
N VAL A 69 2.92 6.70 -17.40
CA VAL A 69 2.06 5.59 -16.96
C VAL A 69 1.54 5.84 -15.55
N ALA A 70 2.38 6.33 -14.63
CA ALA A 70 1.96 6.67 -13.26
C ALA A 70 0.92 7.80 -13.24
N LEU A 71 1.10 8.85 -14.04
CA LEU A 71 0.16 9.98 -14.16
C LEU A 71 -1.17 9.55 -14.80
N ALA A 72 -1.15 8.70 -15.83
CA ALA A 72 -2.37 8.15 -16.42
C ALA A 72 -3.13 7.23 -15.43
N ASN A 73 -2.42 6.44 -14.62
CA ASN A 73 -3.03 5.68 -13.52
C ASN A 73 -3.62 6.60 -12.43
N TYR A 74 -2.92 7.68 -12.09
CA TYR A 74 -3.42 8.69 -11.16
C TYR A 74 -4.69 9.35 -11.69
N PHE A 75 -4.72 9.73 -12.96
CA PHE A 75 -5.90 10.26 -13.63
C PHE A 75 -7.06 9.26 -13.58
N ALA A 76 -6.83 7.98 -13.94
CA ALA A 76 -7.86 6.95 -13.92
C ALA A 76 -8.50 6.82 -12.53
N ALA A 77 -7.68 6.79 -11.47
CA ALA A 77 -8.17 6.77 -10.09
C ALA A 77 -8.97 8.04 -9.76
N ALA A 78 -8.50 9.22 -10.17
CA ALA A 78 -9.15 10.49 -9.90
C ALA A 78 -10.47 10.69 -10.68
N MET A 79 -10.59 10.08 -11.86
CA MET A 79 -11.79 10.07 -12.69
C MET A 79 -12.86 9.14 -12.09
N LEU A 80 -12.48 7.91 -11.74
CA LEU A 80 -13.40 6.95 -11.12
C LEU A 80 -13.80 7.34 -9.69
N MET A 81 -12.93 8.06 -8.99
CA MET A 81 -13.17 8.59 -7.63
C MET A 81 -12.95 10.10 -7.61
N PRO A 82 -13.92 10.90 -8.12
CA PRO A 82 -13.83 12.35 -8.19
C PRO A 82 -13.54 12.97 -6.83
N TYR A 83 -12.59 13.90 -6.76
CA TYR A 83 -11.97 14.34 -5.50
C TYR A 83 -13.00 14.76 -4.43
N ALA A 84 -13.88 15.71 -4.74
CA ALA A 84 -14.83 16.25 -3.76
C ALA A 84 -15.87 15.21 -3.31
N ALA A 85 -16.42 14.44 -4.25
CA ALA A 85 -17.40 13.41 -3.95
C ALA A 85 -16.80 12.27 -3.12
N PHE A 86 -15.58 11.84 -3.47
CA PHE A 86 -14.85 10.80 -2.77
C PHE A 86 -14.40 11.25 -1.38
N HIS A 87 -13.80 12.44 -1.26
CA HIS A 87 -13.36 13.02 0.02
C HIS A 87 -14.53 13.19 1.00
N LYS A 88 -15.63 13.83 0.57
CA LYS A 88 -16.85 13.96 1.39
C LYS A 88 -17.40 12.60 1.82
N THR A 89 -17.43 11.63 0.91
CA THR A 89 -17.89 10.28 1.24
C THR A 89 -16.96 9.62 2.25
N ALA A 90 -15.64 9.71 2.07
CA ALA A 90 -14.67 9.11 2.96
C ALA A 90 -14.79 9.66 4.38
N GLU A 91 -14.97 10.97 4.53
CA GLU A 91 -15.20 11.58 5.85
C GLU A 91 -16.53 11.13 6.47
N THR A 92 -17.62 11.18 5.71
CA THR A 92 -18.95 10.78 6.20
C THR A 92 -19.00 9.30 6.60
N ALA A 93 -18.33 8.43 5.82
CA ALA A 93 -18.24 7.01 6.05
C ALA A 93 -17.15 6.62 7.07
N ARG A 94 -16.50 7.59 7.72
CA ARG A 94 -15.37 7.34 8.64
C ARG A 94 -14.31 6.43 8.01
N TYR A 95 -13.99 6.67 6.75
CA TYR A 95 -12.97 5.95 5.99
C TYR A 95 -13.20 4.42 5.89
N ASP A 96 -14.46 3.95 5.87
CA ASP A 96 -14.79 2.56 5.52
C ASP A 96 -14.41 2.26 4.06
N ILE A 97 -13.30 1.54 3.88
CA ILE A 97 -12.73 1.19 2.58
C ILE A 97 -13.67 0.26 1.79
N ARG A 98 -14.39 -0.64 2.47
CA ARG A 98 -15.33 -1.57 1.82
C ARG A 98 -16.55 -0.80 1.29
N LEU A 99 -17.09 0.12 2.10
CA LEU A 99 -18.21 0.96 1.69
C LEU A 99 -17.82 1.88 0.53
N LEU A 100 -16.64 2.51 0.60
CA LEU A 100 -16.10 3.33 -0.47
C LEU A 100 -15.98 2.55 -1.78
N GLY A 101 -15.39 1.35 -1.74
CA GLY A 101 -15.26 0.50 -2.93
C GLY A 101 -16.62 0.16 -3.55
N ARG A 102 -17.62 -0.17 -2.72
CA ARG A 102 -18.99 -0.41 -3.19
C ARG A 102 -19.62 0.82 -3.83
N ARG A 103 -19.44 2.01 -3.25
CA ARG A 103 -20.07 3.25 -3.74
C ARG A 103 -19.47 3.74 -5.06
N PHE A 104 -18.17 3.55 -5.25
CA PHE A 104 -17.46 4.02 -6.45
C PHE A 104 -17.21 2.90 -7.48
N GLY A 105 -17.63 1.66 -7.21
CA GLY A 105 -17.39 0.53 -8.10
C GLY A 105 -15.90 0.20 -8.25
N THR A 106 -15.11 0.40 -7.19
CA THR A 106 -13.65 0.25 -7.19
C THR A 106 -13.19 -0.86 -6.23
N SER A 107 -12.01 -1.40 -6.50
CA SER A 107 -11.40 -2.44 -5.67
C SER A 107 -10.81 -1.86 -4.38
N PHE A 108 -10.54 -2.74 -3.39
CA PHE A 108 -9.91 -2.34 -2.13
C PHE A 108 -8.58 -1.61 -2.36
N GLU A 109 -7.71 -2.12 -3.24
CA GLU A 109 -6.43 -1.49 -3.57
C GLU A 109 -6.63 -0.10 -4.20
N GLN A 110 -7.60 0.06 -5.11
CA GLN A 110 -7.89 1.34 -5.75
C GLN A 110 -8.35 2.39 -4.74
N VAL A 111 -9.24 2.03 -3.81
CA VAL A 111 -9.69 2.92 -2.74
C VAL A 111 -8.53 3.34 -1.84
N CYS A 112 -7.73 2.38 -1.37
CA CYS A 112 -6.55 2.66 -0.55
C CYS A 112 -5.57 3.61 -1.25
N HIS A 113 -5.30 3.37 -2.54
CA HIS A 113 -4.46 4.27 -3.34
C HIS A 113 -5.08 5.67 -3.50
N ARG A 114 -6.41 5.77 -3.66
CA ARG A 114 -7.06 7.08 -3.74
C ARG A 114 -6.94 7.86 -2.44
N LEU A 115 -7.10 7.18 -1.30
CA LEU A 115 -6.97 7.78 0.03
C LEU A 115 -5.59 8.42 0.26
N THR A 116 -4.50 7.84 -0.26
CA THR A 116 -3.16 8.44 -0.16
C THR A 116 -2.97 9.72 -0.99
N THR A 117 -3.93 10.08 -1.84
CA THR A 117 -3.85 11.25 -2.74
C THR A 117 -4.72 12.43 -2.32
N LEU A 118 -5.40 12.34 -1.17
CA LEU A 118 -6.32 13.38 -0.70
C LEU A 118 -5.58 14.58 -0.05
N GLN A 119 -4.70 15.24 -0.81
CA GLN A 119 -3.83 16.32 -0.30
C GLN A 119 -4.05 17.70 -0.97
N ARG A 120 -5.22 17.93 -1.58
CA ARG A 120 -5.58 19.22 -2.18
C ARG A 120 -5.60 20.31 -1.09
N PRO A 121 -4.91 21.45 -1.28
CA PRO A 121 -5.00 22.59 -0.37
C PRO A 121 -6.46 23.01 -0.11
N GLY A 122 -6.82 23.26 1.14
CA GLY A 122 -8.18 23.62 1.55
C GLY A 122 -9.17 22.46 1.69
N ALA A 123 -8.82 21.24 1.25
CA ALA A 123 -9.70 20.06 1.32
C ALA A 123 -8.92 18.77 1.58
N ARG A 124 -7.98 18.80 2.54
CA ARG A 124 -7.12 17.64 2.83
C ARG A 124 -7.88 16.56 3.60
N GLY A 125 -7.66 15.30 3.23
CA GLY A 125 -8.04 14.13 4.02
C GLY A 125 -6.93 13.71 4.99
N ILE A 126 -7.12 12.56 5.65
CA ILE A 126 -6.07 11.94 6.48
C ILE A 126 -4.84 11.64 5.62
N PRO A 127 -3.61 11.99 6.08
CA PRO A 127 -2.39 11.66 5.38
C PRO A 127 -2.05 10.18 5.54
N PHE A 128 -2.58 9.35 4.64
CA PHE A 128 -2.27 7.93 4.62
C PHE A 128 -0.94 7.62 3.94
N PHE A 129 -0.29 6.56 4.40
CA PHE A 129 0.68 5.80 3.63
C PHE A 129 0.06 4.48 3.14
N LEU A 130 0.59 3.95 2.05
CA LEU A 130 0.23 2.66 1.48
C LEU A 130 1.48 1.86 1.17
N ILE A 131 1.44 0.58 1.49
CA ILE A 131 2.39 -0.43 1.04
C ILE A 131 1.64 -1.57 0.35
N ARG A 132 2.27 -2.20 -0.64
CA ARG A 132 1.82 -3.49 -1.17
C ARG A 132 2.92 -4.52 -1.09
N VAL A 133 2.65 -5.63 -0.39
CA VAL A 133 3.62 -6.67 -0.08
C VAL A 133 3.12 -8.01 -0.63
N ASP A 134 4.00 -8.88 -1.10
CA ASP A 134 3.68 -10.29 -1.39
C ASP A 134 3.97 -11.20 -0.18
N ASN A 135 3.66 -12.49 -0.30
CA ASN A 135 3.85 -13.46 0.79
C ASN A 135 5.34 -13.71 1.14
N ALA A 136 6.27 -13.35 0.26
CA ALA A 136 7.70 -13.42 0.49
C ALA A 136 8.25 -12.14 1.14
N GLY A 137 7.41 -11.13 1.36
CA GLY A 137 7.81 -9.85 1.94
C GLY A 137 8.33 -8.84 0.92
N ASN A 138 8.26 -9.12 -0.39
CA ASN A 138 8.68 -8.16 -1.40
C ASN A 138 7.65 -7.04 -1.51
N VAL A 139 8.15 -5.81 -1.46
CA VAL A 139 7.30 -4.62 -1.53
C VAL A 139 7.29 -4.09 -2.95
N SER A 140 6.12 -4.15 -3.59
CA SER A 140 5.94 -3.74 -4.99
C SER A 140 5.31 -2.36 -5.19
N LYS A 141 4.71 -1.77 -4.14
CA LYS A 141 4.18 -0.39 -4.18
C LYS A 141 4.39 0.32 -2.85
N ARG A 142 4.69 1.62 -2.91
CA ARG A 142 4.80 2.53 -1.78
C ARG A 142 4.21 3.89 -2.14
N PHE A 143 3.32 4.40 -1.30
CA PHE A 143 2.80 5.76 -1.39
C PHE A 143 2.78 6.37 0.01
N SER A 144 3.04 7.67 0.11
CA SER A 144 3.07 8.37 1.40
C SER A 144 2.62 9.81 1.20
N ALA A 145 1.55 10.21 1.89
CA ALA A 145 1.07 11.59 1.87
C ALA A 145 1.85 12.53 2.80
N ALA A 146 2.47 12.03 3.88
CA ALA A 146 3.18 12.85 4.87
C ALA A 146 4.40 12.13 5.49
N GLY A 147 5.46 11.90 4.70
CA GLY A 147 6.76 11.47 5.22
C GLY A 147 6.73 10.28 6.20
N PHE A 148 6.43 9.08 5.72
CA PHE A 148 6.39 7.86 6.55
C PHE A 148 7.75 7.15 6.62
N HIS A 149 8.07 6.48 7.74
CA HIS A 149 9.33 5.72 7.95
C HIS A 149 9.63 4.69 6.86
N PHE A 150 8.60 4.16 6.20
CA PHE A 150 8.73 3.19 5.11
C PHE A 150 8.55 3.80 3.71
N ALA A 151 8.57 5.12 3.59
CA ALA A 151 8.35 5.81 2.32
C ALA A 151 9.42 5.50 1.26
N ARG A 152 10.63 5.11 1.66
CA ARG A 152 11.73 4.74 0.75
C ARG A 152 12.22 3.30 0.91
N PHE A 153 12.49 2.86 2.15
CA PHE A 153 13.05 1.53 2.43
C PHE A 153 12.33 0.84 3.59
N GLY A 154 12.39 -0.50 3.61
CA GLY A 154 11.75 -1.34 4.65
C GLY A 154 10.33 -1.79 4.33
N GLY A 155 9.64 -2.24 5.39
CA GLY A 155 8.24 -2.70 5.36
C GLY A 155 8.08 -4.19 5.66
N THR A 156 9.14 -4.80 6.19
CA THR A 156 9.29 -6.26 6.25
C THR A 156 9.42 -6.77 7.68
N CYS A 157 9.10 -5.95 8.69
CA CYS A 157 9.07 -6.43 10.07
C CYS A 157 7.98 -7.50 10.22
N PRO A 158 8.31 -8.73 10.62
CA PRO A 158 7.34 -9.82 10.74
C PRO A 158 6.29 -9.60 11.84
N ARG A 159 6.52 -8.65 12.75
CA ARG A 159 5.55 -8.26 13.80
C ARG A 159 4.44 -7.34 13.28
N TRP A 160 4.56 -6.84 12.05
CA TRP A 160 3.56 -5.97 11.44
C TRP A 160 2.44 -6.81 10.81
N ASN A 161 1.19 -6.41 11.05
CA ASN A 161 -0.02 -7.12 10.62
C ASN A 161 -0.16 -7.37 9.11
N VAL A 162 0.65 -6.70 8.28
CA VAL A 162 0.69 -6.97 6.83
C VAL A 162 1.06 -8.43 6.52
N HIS A 163 1.87 -9.08 7.37
CA HIS A 163 2.26 -10.47 7.19
C HIS A 163 1.19 -11.44 7.70
N ASP A 164 0.49 -11.08 8.79
CA ASP A 164 -0.61 -11.88 9.32
C ASP A 164 -1.83 -11.89 8.40
N ALA A 165 -2.02 -10.85 7.59
CA ALA A 165 -3.11 -10.76 6.64
C ALA A 165 -3.11 -11.90 5.59
N PHE A 166 -1.96 -12.53 5.32
CA PHE A 166 -1.91 -13.70 4.42
C PHE A 166 -2.54 -14.97 5.03
N ARG A 167 -2.72 -15.04 6.36
CA ARG A 167 -3.25 -16.23 7.04
C ARG A 167 -4.71 -16.49 6.75
N VAL A 168 -5.53 -15.42 6.74
CA VAL A 168 -6.96 -15.49 6.39
C VAL A 168 -7.23 -14.47 5.28
N PRO A 169 -7.11 -14.89 4.01
CA PRO A 169 -7.32 -13.99 2.88
C PRO A 169 -8.71 -13.37 2.88
N GLY A 170 -8.79 -12.08 2.53
CA GLY A 170 -10.03 -11.34 2.39
C GLY A 170 -10.51 -10.62 3.66
N GLU A 171 -9.96 -10.96 4.82
CA GLU A 171 -10.26 -10.28 6.09
C GLU A 171 -9.42 -9.02 6.30
N VAL A 172 -9.99 -8.06 7.04
CA VAL A 172 -9.30 -6.81 7.41
C VAL A 172 -8.62 -7.01 8.75
N TYR A 173 -7.30 -6.84 8.76
CA TYR A 173 -6.47 -6.87 9.95
C TYR A 173 -6.11 -5.45 10.37
N THR A 174 -6.18 -5.18 11.66
CA THR A 174 -5.83 -3.87 12.22
C THR A 174 -4.82 -4.00 13.35
N GLN A 175 -3.97 -2.99 13.49
CA GLN A 175 -2.93 -2.98 14.50
C GLN A 175 -2.52 -1.54 14.82
N VAL A 176 -2.32 -1.23 16.09
CA VAL A 176 -1.56 -0.05 16.50
C VAL A 176 -0.10 -0.46 16.57
N VAL A 177 0.77 0.23 15.84
CA VAL A 177 2.20 -0.06 15.78
C VAL A 177 3.01 1.14 16.25
N GLN A 178 4.14 0.88 16.89
CA GLN A 178 5.06 1.90 17.37
C GLN A 178 6.45 1.69 16.75
N MET A 179 6.98 2.75 16.16
CA MET A 179 8.34 2.78 15.60
C MET A 179 9.39 2.93 16.70
N GLU A 180 10.67 2.82 16.34
CA GLU A 180 11.79 2.96 17.27
C GLU A 180 11.87 4.36 17.91
N ASP A 181 11.42 5.40 17.22
CA ASP A 181 11.40 6.78 17.71
C ASP A 181 10.18 7.12 18.58
N GLY A 182 9.33 6.14 18.87
CA GLY A 182 8.11 6.32 19.67
C GLY A 182 6.88 6.75 18.86
N THR A 183 7.03 7.10 17.58
CA THR A 183 5.88 7.46 16.74
C THR A 183 4.94 6.27 16.59
N ARG A 184 3.64 6.52 16.80
CA ARG A 184 2.59 5.51 16.73
C ARG A 184 1.72 5.68 15.48
N TYR A 185 1.39 4.56 14.85
CA TYR A 185 0.56 4.50 13.65
C TYR A 185 -0.58 3.51 13.84
N PHE A 186 -1.71 3.81 13.20
CA PHE A 186 -2.79 2.85 13.02
C PHE A 186 -2.67 2.21 11.64
N SER A 187 -2.58 0.89 11.59
CA SER A 187 -2.36 0.12 10.38
C SER A 187 -3.55 -0.79 10.09
N ILE A 188 -3.96 -0.81 8.82
CA ILE A 188 -5.02 -1.64 8.25
C ILE A 188 -4.39 -2.48 7.14
N ALA A 189 -4.57 -3.79 7.15
CA ALA A 189 -4.03 -4.71 6.17
C ALA A 189 -5.11 -5.66 5.66
N ARG A 190 -5.11 -5.95 4.35
CA ARG A 190 -6.02 -6.93 3.73
C ARG A 190 -5.39 -7.51 2.47
N THR A 191 -5.61 -8.79 2.22
CA THR A 191 -5.19 -9.40 0.96
C THR A 191 -6.02 -8.91 -0.23
N VAL A 192 -5.38 -8.82 -1.38
CA VAL A 192 -5.98 -8.54 -2.69
C VAL A 192 -5.40 -9.51 -3.71
N SER A 193 -6.19 -9.86 -4.71
CA SER A 193 -5.77 -10.70 -5.83
C SER A 193 -5.66 -9.87 -7.10
N ARG A 194 -4.67 -10.15 -7.95
CA ARG A 194 -4.61 -9.56 -9.30
C ARG A 194 -5.21 -10.50 -10.34
N ALA A 195 -5.81 -9.89 -11.37
CA ALA A 195 -6.06 -10.54 -12.64
C ALA A 195 -4.71 -10.98 -13.25
N GLY A 196 -4.58 -12.26 -13.58
CA GLY A 196 -3.33 -12.80 -14.15
C GLY A 196 -3.17 -14.31 -14.04
N SER A 197 -3.95 -14.99 -13.19
CA SER A 197 -3.97 -16.45 -13.11
C SER A 197 -5.14 -17.00 -13.93
N GLY A 198 -4.82 -17.75 -14.97
CA GLY A 198 -5.79 -18.61 -15.66
C GLY A 198 -6.19 -19.80 -14.78
N ILE A 199 -7.01 -20.70 -15.34
CA ILE A 199 -7.42 -21.93 -14.66
C ILE A 199 -6.17 -22.77 -14.31
N GLY A 200 -6.04 -23.17 -13.04
CA GLY A 200 -4.95 -24.03 -12.56
C GLY A 200 -3.66 -23.32 -12.16
N VAL A 201 -3.59 -21.98 -12.27
CA VAL A 201 -2.46 -21.19 -11.78
C VAL A 201 -2.82 -20.59 -10.41
N PRO A 202 -2.00 -20.76 -9.35
CA PRO A 202 -2.23 -20.08 -8.09
C PRO A 202 -2.35 -18.57 -8.30
N GLY A 203 -3.39 -17.97 -7.73
CA GLY A 203 -3.60 -16.53 -7.89
C GLY A 203 -2.51 -15.71 -7.20
N ASP A 204 -2.03 -14.66 -7.88
CA ASP A 204 -1.13 -13.69 -7.29
C ASP A 204 -1.82 -13.00 -6.13
N GLN A 205 -1.42 -13.36 -4.90
CA GLN A 205 -1.90 -12.74 -3.68
C GLN A 205 -0.91 -11.69 -3.18
N TYR A 206 -1.45 -10.51 -2.89
CA TYR A 206 -0.72 -9.42 -2.25
C TYR A 206 -1.49 -8.97 -1.02
N VAL A 207 -0.82 -8.30 -0.09
CA VAL A 207 -1.45 -7.52 0.98
C VAL A 207 -1.30 -6.04 0.67
N VAL A 208 -2.41 -5.32 0.76
CA VAL A 208 -2.40 -3.85 0.81
C VAL A 208 -2.44 -3.44 2.27
N GLY A 209 -1.36 -2.81 2.72
CA GLY A 209 -1.29 -2.14 4.01
C GLY A 209 -1.55 -0.64 3.83
N LEU A 210 -2.53 -0.10 4.55
CA LEU A 210 -2.84 1.33 4.63
C LEU A 210 -2.63 1.77 6.08
N GLY A 211 -2.05 2.94 6.32
CA GLY A 211 -1.97 3.45 7.68
C GLY A 211 -1.79 4.95 7.77
N CYS A 212 -1.98 5.47 8.97
CA CYS A 212 -1.84 6.89 9.30
C CYS A 212 -1.28 7.05 10.71
N GLU A 213 -0.80 8.25 11.05
CA GLU A 213 -0.45 8.58 12.43
C GLU A 213 -1.63 8.33 13.37
N ILE A 214 -1.32 7.92 14.61
CA ILE A 214 -2.32 7.52 15.60
C ILE A 214 -3.32 8.64 15.91
N ALA A 215 -2.89 9.90 15.83
CA ALA A 215 -3.72 11.08 16.04
C ALA A 215 -4.93 11.16 15.09
N HIS A 216 -4.85 10.52 13.92
CA HIS A 216 -5.93 10.46 12.95
C HIS A 216 -6.83 9.22 13.10
N ALA A 217 -6.40 8.21 13.85
CA ALA A 217 -7.06 6.91 13.92
C ALA A 217 -8.53 7.00 14.37
N ARG A 218 -8.87 7.90 15.31
CA ARG A 218 -10.25 8.11 15.79
C ARG A 218 -11.27 8.41 14.69
N LYS A 219 -10.82 8.96 13.55
CA LYS A 219 -11.67 9.28 12.40
C LYS A 219 -12.01 8.05 11.54
N ILE A 220 -11.35 6.91 11.79
CA ILE A 220 -11.43 5.71 10.97
C ILE A 220 -12.30 4.66 11.66
N VAL A 221 -13.27 4.09 10.95
CA VAL A 221 -14.19 3.08 11.50
C VAL A 221 -13.48 1.85 12.03
N TYR A 222 -12.37 1.45 11.39
CA TYR A 222 -11.61 0.27 11.77
C TYR A 222 -10.88 0.40 13.12
N SER A 223 -10.74 1.63 13.66
CA SER A 223 -10.15 1.82 14.99
C SER A 223 -11.16 1.61 16.12
N GLN A 224 -12.42 1.29 15.82
CA GLN A 224 -13.44 1.06 16.83
C GLN A 224 -13.05 -0.12 17.74
N GLY A 225 -13.14 0.08 19.05
CA GLY A 225 -12.77 -0.93 20.05
C GLY A 225 -11.30 -0.89 20.48
N TYR A 226 -10.46 -0.06 19.86
CA TYR A 226 -9.10 0.20 20.34
C TYR A 226 -9.09 1.31 21.39
N ASP A 227 -8.36 1.09 22.49
CA ASP A 227 -7.83 2.19 23.29
C ASP A 227 -6.60 2.76 22.56
N LEU A 228 -6.76 3.94 21.95
CA LEU A 228 -5.73 4.58 21.16
C LEU A 228 -4.74 5.39 22.02
N ASP A 229 -5.07 5.62 23.29
CA ASP A 229 -4.22 6.37 24.22
C ASP A 229 -3.28 5.43 24.99
N ASP A 230 -3.60 4.14 25.09
CA ASP A 230 -2.72 3.13 25.68
C ASP A 230 -1.47 2.87 24.81
N GLU A 231 -0.36 3.50 25.21
CA GLU A 231 0.94 3.32 24.58
C GLU A 231 1.49 1.91 24.75
N ARG A 232 1.15 1.21 25.84
CA ARG A 232 1.67 -0.13 26.13
C ARG A 232 1.04 -1.18 25.23
N ALA A 233 -0.17 -0.92 24.73
CA ALA A 233 -0.85 -1.79 23.77
C ALA A 233 -0.30 -1.67 22.33
N ALA A 234 0.51 -0.64 22.03
CA ALA A 234 1.09 -0.49 20.71
C ALA A 234 2.16 -1.55 20.46
N MET A 235 2.06 -2.28 19.33
CA MET A 235 3.05 -3.29 18.97
C MET A 235 4.38 -2.61 18.58
N PRO A 236 5.49 -2.84 19.30
CA PRO A 236 6.77 -2.29 18.90
C PRO A 236 7.27 -3.02 17.65
N ILE A 237 7.36 -2.28 16.55
CA ILE A 237 7.90 -2.75 15.28
C ILE A 237 9.18 -1.98 14.94
N GLY A 238 9.76 -2.31 13.78
CA GLY A 238 10.86 -1.55 13.21
C GLY A 238 10.84 -1.58 11.69
N VAL A 239 11.79 -0.89 11.06
CA VAL A 239 11.82 -0.76 9.59
C VAL A 239 12.17 -2.09 8.89
N ASN A 240 13.20 -2.75 9.40
CA ASN A 240 13.61 -4.14 9.12
C ASN A 240 14.64 -4.57 10.18
N CYS A 241 14.94 -5.86 10.29
CA CYS A 241 15.84 -6.35 11.36
C CYS A 241 17.24 -5.70 11.33
N ARG A 242 17.82 -5.44 10.15
CA ARG A 242 19.18 -4.86 10.03
C ARG A 242 19.23 -3.41 10.50
N LEU A 243 18.15 -2.66 10.34
CA LEU A 243 18.06 -1.25 10.73
C LEU A 243 17.41 -1.02 12.09
N CYS A 244 16.66 -2.00 12.60
CA CYS A 244 15.94 -1.88 13.86
C CYS A 244 16.89 -1.92 15.06
N GLU A 245 16.74 -0.96 15.98
CA GLU A 245 17.60 -0.77 17.15
C GLU A 245 17.11 -1.55 18.39
N ARG A 246 15.93 -2.18 18.34
CA ARG A 246 15.34 -2.93 19.46
C ARG A 246 16.08 -4.24 19.77
N LEU A 247 16.79 -4.33 20.89
CA LEU A 247 17.64 -5.49 21.20
C LEU A 247 16.89 -6.70 21.77
N ASP A 248 15.69 -6.50 22.30
CA ASP A 248 14.84 -7.47 23.02
C ASP A 248 13.80 -8.17 22.11
N CYS A 249 13.93 -8.07 20.79
CA CYS A 249 12.95 -8.60 19.85
C CYS A 249 13.12 -10.12 19.63
N SER A 250 12.14 -10.92 20.07
CA SER A 250 12.09 -12.38 19.85
C SER A 250 11.94 -12.80 18.39
N GLN A 251 11.44 -11.89 17.53
CA GLN A 251 11.25 -12.11 16.09
C GLN A 251 12.42 -11.59 15.24
N ARG A 252 13.57 -11.28 15.87
CA ARG A 252 14.72 -10.73 15.14
C ARG A 252 15.41 -11.79 14.28
N ALA A 253 15.42 -11.55 12.98
CA ALA A 253 16.04 -12.45 11.99
C ALA A 253 17.51 -12.14 11.66
N PHE A 254 17.94 -10.87 11.82
CA PHE A 254 19.30 -10.43 11.48
C PHE A 254 19.89 -9.53 12.59
N PRO A 255 21.22 -9.53 12.76
CA PRO A 255 21.90 -8.62 13.67
C PRO A 255 21.70 -7.17 13.21
N PRO A 256 21.50 -6.23 14.16
CA PRO A 256 21.39 -4.81 13.83
C PRO A 256 22.74 -4.26 13.35
N LEU A 257 22.74 -3.44 12.30
CA LEU A 257 23.95 -2.81 11.76
C LEU A 257 24.52 -1.71 12.67
N LYS A 258 23.67 -1.09 13.50
CA LYS A 258 24.02 0.04 14.35
C LYS A 258 24.50 -0.35 15.76
N HIS A 259 24.45 -1.63 16.11
CA HIS A 259 24.96 -2.11 17.39
C HIS A 259 26.07 -3.12 17.18
N ARG A 260 27.01 -3.15 18.12
CA ARG A 260 28.00 -4.22 18.18
C ARG A 260 27.27 -5.54 18.46
N LEU A 261 27.57 -6.55 17.66
CA LEU A 261 27.09 -7.90 17.91
C LEU A 261 27.73 -8.44 19.19
N THR A 262 26.90 -8.76 20.17
CA THR A 262 27.30 -9.43 21.40
C THR A 262 26.70 -10.83 21.39
N VAL A 263 27.55 -11.85 21.45
CA VAL A 263 27.16 -13.25 21.59
C VAL A 263 27.92 -13.78 22.80
N GLU A 264 27.18 -14.30 23.78
CA GLU A 264 27.73 -14.88 25.01
C GLU A 264 27.52 -16.40 24.98
N ASP A 265 28.59 -17.18 25.17
CA ASP A 265 28.54 -18.65 25.06
C ASP A 265 27.64 -19.31 26.11
N HIS A 266 27.48 -18.66 27.27
CA HIS A 266 26.73 -19.18 28.42
C HIS A 266 25.40 -18.46 28.68
N VAL A 267 25.02 -17.47 27.86
CA VAL A 267 23.78 -16.70 28.04
C VAL A 267 23.01 -16.61 26.72
N ARG A 268 21.79 -17.13 26.72
CA ARG A 268 20.85 -17.02 25.59
C ARG A 268 19.80 -15.95 25.87
N GLY A 269 19.97 -14.76 25.30
CA GLY A 269 18.94 -13.71 25.32
C GLY A 269 17.70 -14.04 24.47
N ILE A 270 16.63 -13.25 24.61
CA ILE A 270 15.39 -13.38 23.80
C ILE A 270 15.71 -13.31 22.30
N SER A 271 16.58 -12.37 21.91
CA SER A 271 17.13 -12.24 20.57
C SER A 271 18.46 -12.99 20.45
N PRO A 272 18.74 -13.71 19.34
CA PRO A 272 20.08 -14.27 19.06
C PRO A 272 21.17 -13.23 18.80
N PHE A 273 20.79 -11.97 18.59
CA PHE A 273 21.70 -10.89 18.23
C PHE A 273 21.59 -9.68 19.17
N GLY A 274 21.07 -9.88 20.38
CA GLY A 274 20.82 -8.83 21.37
C GLY A 274 21.54 -9.10 22.68
N VAL A 275 21.86 -8.02 23.40
CA VAL A 275 22.41 -8.11 24.76
C VAL A 275 21.31 -8.62 25.69
N PRO A 276 21.58 -9.56 26.61
CA PRO A 276 20.65 -9.88 27.68
C PRO A 276 20.37 -8.60 28.46
N VAL A 277 19.12 -8.12 28.47
CA VAL A 277 18.75 -6.97 29.29
C VAL A 277 18.92 -7.40 30.74
N ARG A 278 20.03 -6.98 31.37
CA ARG A 278 20.17 -7.03 32.81
C ARG A 278 19.50 -5.77 33.31
N ASP A 279 18.29 -5.91 33.82
CA ASP A 279 17.67 -4.83 34.59
C ASP A 279 18.63 -4.51 35.75
N ALA A 280 19.10 -3.26 35.80
CA ALA A 280 19.87 -2.72 36.90
C ALA A 280 18.91 -2.09 37.92
#